data_AF-A0A5J4YHW3-F1
#
_entry.id   AF-A0A5J4YHW3-F1
#
_cell.length_a   1.000
_cell.length_b   1.000
_cell.length_c   1.000
_cell.angle_alpha   90.00
_cell.angle_beta   90.00
_cell.angle_gamma   90.00
#
_symmetry.space_group_name_H-M   'P 1'
#
loop_
_entity.id
_entity.type
_entity.pdbx_description
1 polymer ?
#
loop_
_entity_poly.entity_id
_entity_poly.type
_entity_poly.pdbx_seq_one_letter_code
_entity_poly.pdbx_strand_id
1 'polypeptide(L)'
;MERIAEEEWEARLNGVKIDRSELNKVVMNYLFIEGYQEAAIKFAEESRLETPLDLRALADRTECRVAIQNGDVQLAIEKANEIDPLILDHNSQLFFHLQQQKLIELIRQNKIDAAIDFAQNELAPRGEENPQFLPELERVMALLAFENPRDSPLASFLDAAQRHQTASELNAAILASQCQSHAPSLPGLLAMLGWSQAQLSERCSFPHLNLSTGELLPDSEMERDDSQILSANNM
;
A
#
# COMPACT_ATOMS: atom_id res chain seq x y z
N MET A 1 -26.17 -27.63 5.49
CA MET A 1 -25.34 -27.10 4.41
C MET A 1 -24.90 -28.25 3.55
N GLU A 2 -24.95 -28.08 2.24
CA GLU A 2 -24.33 -29.01 1.29
C GLU A 2 -22.82 -29.01 1.53
N ARG A 3 -22.18 -30.19 1.56
CA ARG A 3 -20.72 -30.31 1.76
C ARG A 3 -20.10 -30.73 0.43
N ILE A 4 -19.23 -29.89 -0.09
CA ILE A 4 -18.46 -30.15 -1.29
C ILE A 4 -17.14 -30.79 -0.84
N ALA A 5 -16.85 -31.98 -1.35
CA ALA A 5 -15.60 -32.67 -1.06
C ALA A 5 -14.43 -31.97 -1.76
N GLU A 6 -13.22 -32.11 -1.21
CA GLU A 6 -12.00 -31.51 -1.77
C GLU A 6 -11.73 -31.96 -3.20
N GLU A 7 -11.86 -33.25 -3.48
CA GLU A 7 -11.70 -33.84 -4.81
C GLU A 7 -12.68 -33.24 -5.82
N GLU A 8 -13.92 -32.98 -5.40
CA GLU A 8 -14.94 -32.36 -6.25
C GLU A 8 -14.63 -30.87 -6.49
N TRP A 9 -14.14 -30.17 -5.47
CA TRP A 9 -13.72 -28.78 -5.56
C TRP A 9 -12.53 -28.61 -6.50
N GLU A 10 -11.50 -29.44 -6.37
CA GLU A 10 -10.35 -29.47 -7.27
C GLU A 10 -10.75 -29.79 -8.71
N ALA A 11 -11.68 -30.73 -8.92
CA ALA A 11 -12.20 -31.02 -10.25
C ALA A 11 -12.89 -29.81 -10.88
N ARG A 12 -13.66 -29.04 -10.08
CA ARG A 12 -14.29 -27.79 -10.53
C ARG A 12 -13.24 -26.71 -10.84
N LEU A 13 -12.23 -26.54 -10.00
CA LEU A 13 -11.13 -25.59 -10.22
C LEU A 13 -10.34 -25.93 -11.50
N ASN A 14 -9.98 -27.19 -11.69
CA ASN A 14 -9.28 -27.66 -12.89
C ASN A 14 -10.13 -27.52 -14.17
N GLY A 15 -11.45 -27.47 -14.04
CA GLY A 15 -12.37 -27.18 -15.14
C GLY A 15 -12.33 -25.72 -15.61
N VAL A 16 -11.86 -24.78 -14.77
CA VAL A 16 -11.72 -23.37 -15.12
C VAL A 16 -10.44 -23.16 -15.92
N LYS A 17 -10.59 -22.82 -17.20
CA LYS A 17 -9.46 -22.53 -18.08
C LYS A 17 -9.09 -21.06 -17.98
N ILE A 18 -7.97 -20.78 -17.33
CA ILE A 18 -7.36 -19.44 -17.29
C ILE A 18 -6.14 -19.47 -18.20
N ASP A 19 -6.06 -18.52 -19.15
CA ASP A 19 -4.88 -18.39 -19.98
C ASP A 19 -3.72 -17.82 -19.14
N ARG A 20 -2.54 -18.41 -19.29
CA ARG A 20 -1.33 -17.95 -18.61
C ARG A 20 -0.99 -16.50 -18.98
N SER A 21 -1.36 -16.07 -20.19
CA SER A 21 -1.15 -14.68 -20.62
C SER A 21 -1.95 -13.68 -19.76
N GLU A 22 -3.18 -14.03 -19.35
CA GLU A 22 -4.03 -13.20 -18.48
C GLU A 22 -3.46 -13.12 -17.07
N LEU A 23 -2.98 -14.24 -16.52
CA LEU A 23 -2.28 -14.25 -15.23
C LEU A 23 -1.03 -13.36 -15.27
N ASN A 24 -0.23 -13.47 -16.32
CA ASN A 24 0.96 -12.66 -16.50
C ASN A 24 0.60 -11.16 -16.58
N LYS A 25 -0.52 -10.78 -17.21
CA LYS A 25 -0.98 -9.38 -17.25
C LYS A 25 -1.32 -8.85 -15.86
N VAL A 26 -1.96 -9.66 -15.00
CA VAL A 26 -2.28 -9.26 -13.62
C VAL A 26 -1.01 -9.04 -12.80
N VAL A 27 -0.05 -9.95 -12.89
CA VAL A 27 1.26 -9.82 -12.22
C VAL A 27 2.02 -8.60 -12.75
N MET A 28 2.06 -8.42 -14.07
CA MET A 28 2.71 -7.27 -14.69
C MET A 28 2.08 -5.95 -14.26
N ASN A 29 0.75 -5.88 -14.23
CA ASN A 29 0.00 -4.72 -13.77
C ASN A 29 0.38 -4.36 -12.33
N TYR A 30 0.46 -5.34 -11.44
CA TYR A 30 0.91 -5.13 -10.05
C TYR A 30 2.35 -4.60 -10.00
N LEU A 31 3.29 -5.26 -10.66
CA LEU A 31 4.70 -4.83 -10.65
C LEU A 31 4.88 -3.41 -11.20
N PHE A 32 4.11 -3.04 -12.23
CA PHE A 32 4.18 -1.72 -12.83
C PHE A 32 3.53 -0.64 -11.96
N ILE A 33 2.36 -0.92 -11.38
CA ILE A 33 1.64 0.04 -10.54
C ILE A 33 2.38 0.27 -9.24
N GLU A 34 2.82 -0.78 -8.55
CA GLU A 34 3.65 -0.67 -7.34
C GLU A 34 5.04 -0.12 -7.62
N GLY A 35 5.45 -0.08 -8.89
CA GLY A 35 6.69 0.49 -9.38
C GLY A 35 7.92 -0.38 -9.14
N TYR A 36 7.76 -1.71 -9.06
CA TYR A 36 8.87 -2.66 -8.95
C TYR A 36 9.60 -2.81 -10.30
N GLN A 37 10.36 -1.78 -10.69
CA GLN A 37 10.97 -1.64 -12.01
C GLN A 37 11.79 -2.84 -12.46
N GLU A 38 12.77 -3.28 -11.66
CA GLU A 38 13.64 -4.40 -12.06
C GLU A 38 12.86 -5.70 -12.24
N ALA A 39 11.88 -5.95 -11.36
CA ALA A 39 11.01 -7.11 -11.45
C ALA A 39 10.11 -7.02 -12.68
N ALA A 40 9.52 -5.86 -12.95
CA ALA A 40 8.67 -5.63 -14.13
C ALA A 40 9.45 -5.85 -15.43
N ILE A 41 10.68 -5.35 -15.54
CA ILE A 41 11.54 -5.52 -16.72
C ILE A 41 11.86 -7.00 -16.94
N LYS A 42 12.40 -7.69 -15.92
CA LYS A 42 12.75 -9.12 -16.05
C LYS A 42 11.51 -9.98 -16.35
N PHE A 43 10.40 -9.68 -15.69
CA PHE A 43 9.14 -10.39 -15.92
C PHE A 43 8.61 -10.14 -17.34
N ALA A 44 8.78 -8.94 -17.91
CA ALA A 44 8.36 -8.64 -19.28
C ALA A 44 9.17 -9.46 -20.30
N GLU A 45 10.50 -9.54 -20.11
CA GLU A 45 11.40 -10.33 -20.95
C GLU A 45 11.02 -11.81 -20.95
N GLU A 46 10.74 -12.38 -19.77
CA GLU A 46 10.38 -13.79 -19.62
C GLU A 46 8.96 -14.11 -20.11
N SER A 47 8.00 -13.22 -19.84
CA SER A 47 6.59 -13.42 -20.20
C SER A 47 6.27 -13.11 -21.66
N ARG A 48 7.19 -12.45 -22.39
CA ARG A 48 7.02 -12.00 -23.78
C ARG A 48 5.76 -11.16 -24.00
N LEU A 49 5.33 -10.44 -22.97
CA LEU A 49 4.20 -9.52 -23.08
C LEU A 49 4.64 -8.25 -23.82
N GLU A 50 3.96 -7.91 -24.91
CA GLU A 50 4.09 -6.60 -25.57
C GLU A 50 3.30 -5.56 -24.77
N THR A 51 3.80 -5.16 -23.60
CA THR A 51 3.24 -4.02 -22.87
C THR A 51 3.97 -2.74 -23.25
N PRO A 52 3.26 -1.64 -23.56
CA PRO A 52 3.86 -0.32 -23.72
C PRO A 52 4.29 0.17 -22.34
N LEU A 53 5.46 -0.28 -21.89
CA LEU A 53 6.09 0.20 -20.68
C LEU A 53 6.64 1.59 -20.97
N ASP A 54 6.03 2.62 -20.38
CA ASP A 54 6.73 3.88 -20.20
C ASP A 54 7.75 3.68 -19.07
N LEU A 55 8.92 3.15 -19.45
CA LEU A 55 10.03 2.87 -18.55
C LEU A 55 10.52 4.13 -17.83
N ARG A 56 10.29 5.32 -18.41
CA ARG A 56 10.64 6.59 -17.81
C ARG A 56 9.67 6.93 -16.69
N ALA A 57 8.36 6.90 -16.96
CA ALA A 57 7.34 7.09 -15.92
C ALA A 57 7.47 6.08 -14.77
N LEU A 58 7.93 4.85 -15.06
CA LEU A 58 8.23 3.84 -14.05
C LEU A 58 9.49 4.17 -13.23
N ALA A 59 10.54 4.67 -13.87
CA ALA A 59 11.77 5.08 -13.20
C ALA A 59 11.51 6.27 -12.26
N ASP A 60 10.84 7.32 -12.76
CA ASP A 60 10.55 8.53 -11.99
C ASP A 60 9.74 8.21 -10.71
N ARG A 61 8.73 7.33 -10.81
CA ARG A 61 7.96 6.83 -9.65
C ARG A 61 8.80 5.99 -8.69
N THR A 62 9.67 5.14 -9.23
CA THR A 62 10.57 4.29 -8.44
C THR A 62 11.51 5.16 -7.61
N GLU A 63 12.05 6.23 -8.18
CA GLU A 63 12.93 7.16 -7.47
C GLU A 63 12.20 7.88 -6.32
N CYS A 64 10.96 8.32 -6.53
CA CYS A 64 10.14 8.92 -5.48
C CYS A 64 9.92 7.94 -4.31
N ARG A 65 9.56 6.69 -4.62
CA ARG A 65 9.36 5.64 -3.61
C ARG A 65 10.64 5.35 -2.82
N VAL A 66 11.77 5.20 -3.51
CA VAL A 66 13.07 4.92 -2.88
C VAL A 66 13.49 6.07 -1.97
N ALA A 67 13.25 7.33 -2.37
CA ALA A 67 13.53 8.49 -1.54
C ALA A 67 12.75 8.43 -0.20
N ILE A 68 11.43 8.15 -0.24
CA ILE A 68 10.61 8.01 0.97
C ILE A 68 11.08 6.82 1.84
N GLN A 69 11.37 5.67 1.22
CA GLN A 69 11.83 4.48 1.94
C GLN A 69 13.17 4.71 2.67
N ASN A 70 14.05 5.53 2.09
CA ASN A 70 15.31 5.96 2.69
C ASN A 70 15.14 7.08 3.73
N GLY A 71 13.94 7.65 3.87
CA GLY A 71 13.65 8.77 4.77
C GLY A 71 14.01 10.14 4.19
N ASP A 72 14.31 10.24 2.89
CA ASP A 72 14.54 11.51 2.20
C ASP A 72 13.24 12.02 1.58
N VAL A 73 12.34 12.49 2.44
CA VAL A 73 11.01 12.98 2.03
C VAL A 73 11.12 14.27 1.20
N GLN A 74 12.15 15.08 1.45
CA GLN A 74 12.35 16.33 0.72
C GLN A 74 12.68 16.05 -0.75
N LEU A 75 13.60 15.11 -1.00
CA LEU A 75 13.90 14.65 -2.36
C LEU A 75 12.66 14.07 -3.05
N ALA A 76 11.82 13.32 -2.32
CA ALA A 76 10.59 12.76 -2.88
C ALA A 76 9.61 13.85 -3.33
N ILE A 77 9.45 14.92 -2.53
CA ILE A 77 8.62 16.08 -2.88
C ILE A 77 9.16 16.80 -4.11
N GLU A 78 10.48 17.02 -4.18
CA GLU A 78 11.12 17.67 -5.33
C GLU A 78 10.89 16.87 -6.62
N LYS A 79 11.12 15.55 -6.57
CA LYS A 79 10.88 14.65 -7.71
C LYS A 79 9.40 14.59 -8.09
N ALA A 80 8.49 14.56 -7.13
CA ALA A 80 7.06 14.57 -7.41
C ALA A 80 6.65 15.83 -8.18
N ASN A 81 7.17 17.00 -7.78
CA ASN A 81 6.92 18.27 -8.46
C ASN A 81 7.61 18.36 -9.84
N GLU A 82 8.72 17.66 -10.06
CA GLU A 82 9.33 17.53 -11.39
C GLU A 82 8.44 16.72 -12.35
N ILE A 83 7.73 15.71 -11.83
CA ILE A 83 6.80 14.88 -12.60
C ILE A 83 5.51 15.65 -12.91
N ASP A 84 4.91 16.24 -11.89
CA ASP A 84 3.73 17.11 -12.02
C ASP A 84 3.80 18.23 -10.97
N PRO A 85 4.04 19.49 -11.40
CA PRO A 85 4.15 20.63 -10.49
C PRO A 85 2.91 20.89 -9.63
N LEU A 86 1.74 20.39 -10.04
CA LEU A 86 0.47 20.64 -9.35
C LEU A 86 0.00 19.46 -8.51
N ILE A 87 0.78 18.36 -8.42
CA ILE A 87 0.35 17.14 -7.74
C ILE A 87 0.06 17.37 -6.25
N LEU A 88 0.87 18.18 -5.58
CA LEU A 88 0.73 18.51 -4.17
C LEU A 88 -0.29 19.63 -3.94
N ASP A 89 -0.46 20.52 -4.92
CA ASP A 89 -1.46 21.60 -4.87
C ASP A 89 -2.89 21.04 -4.96
N HIS A 90 -3.09 20.02 -5.79
CA HIS A 90 -4.39 19.35 -5.94
C HIS A 90 -4.71 18.34 -4.83
N ASN A 91 -3.71 17.93 -4.04
CA ASN A 91 -3.86 16.92 -3.00
C ASN A 91 -3.24 17.37 -1.67
N SER A 92 -3.97 18.23 -0.95
CA SER A 92 -3.56 18.76 0.36
C SER A 92 -3.36 17.67 1.41
N GLN A 93 -4.09 16.55 1.33
CA GLN A 93 -3.94 15.42 2.23
C GLN A 93 -2.61 14.69 2.02
N LEU A 94 -2.26 14.36 0.77
CA LEU A 94 -0.95 13.77 0.46
C LEU A 94 0.18 14.67 0.92
N PHE A 95 0.06 15.97 0.64
CA PHE A 95 1.07 16.92 1.06
C PHE A 95 1.22 16.96 2.60
N PHE A 96 0.11 16.93 3.34
CA PHE A 96 0.14 16.82 4.79
C PHE A 96 0.83 15.52 5.25
N HIS A 97 0.50 14.36 4.68
CA HIS A 97 1.12 13.08 5.04
C HIS A 97 2.63 13.05 4.73
N LEU A 98 3.08 13.64 3.62
CA LEU A 98 4.51 13.80 3.32
C LEU A 98 5.19 14.66 4.39
N GLN A 99 4.61 15.81 4.74
CA GLN A 99 5.17 16.68 5.77
C GLN A 99 5.17 15.99 7.15
N GLN A 100 4.13 15.24 7.48
CA GLN A 100 4.08 14.41 8.68
C GLN A 100 5.18 13.33 8.66
N GLN A 101 5.42 12.66 7.53
CA GLN A 101 6.53 11.71 7.39
C GLN A 101 7.89 12.40 7.62
N LYS A 102 8.07 13.62 7.12
CA LYS A 102 9.29 14.42 7.37
C LYS A 102 9.48 14.71 8.86
N LEU A 103 8.41 15.03 9.59
CA LEU A 103 8.46 15.17 11.06
C LEU A 103 8.88 13.85 11.72
N ILE A 104 8.31 12.72 11.32
CA ILE A 104 8.68 11.39 11.82
C ILE A 104 10.17 11.11 11.58
N GLU A 105 10.72 11.47 10.42
CA GLU A 105 12.16 11.31 10.14
C GLU A 105 13.04 12.18 11.05
N LEU A 106 12.62 13.42 11.36
CA LEU A 106 13.33 14.29 12.31
C LEU A 106 13.36 13.67 13.72
N ILE A 107 12.23 13.13 14.17
CA ILE A 107 12.12 12.40 15.45
C ILE A 107 13.02 11.16 15.44
N ARG A 108 12.99 10.37 14.36
CA ARG A 108 13.82 9.16 14.20
C ARG A 108 15.33 9.48 14.23
N GLN A 109 15.73 10.65 13.75
CA GLN A 109 17.11 11.15 13.78
C GLN A 109 17.50 11.84 15.10
N ASN A 110 16.60 11.85 16.09
CA ASN A 110 16.77 12.53 17.38
C ASN A 110 17.03 14.05 17.25
N LYS A 111 16.49 14.67 16.20
CA LYS A 111 16.60 16.13 15.96
C LYS A 111 15.38 16.85 16.53
N ILE A 112 15.25 16.83 17.86
CA ILE A 112 14.04 17.29 18.56
C ILE A 112 13.74 18.77 18.31
N ASP A 113 14.74 19.65 18.41
CA ASP A 113 14.54 21.09 18.21
C ASP A 113 14.00 21.37 16.79
N ALA A 114 14.62 20.77 15.77
CA ALA A 114 14.17 20.90 14.39
C ALA A 114 12.78 20.29 14.16
N ALA A 115 12.43 19.20 14.86
CA ALA A 115 11.10 18.59 14.79
C ALA A 115 10.02 19.53 15.36
N ILE A 116 10.29 20.17 16.50
CA ILE A 116 9.37 21.13 17.13
C ILE A 116 9.23 22.37 16.24
N ASP A 117 10.34 22.94 15.77
CA ASP A 117 10.32 24.09 14.88
C ASP A 117 9.53 23.80 13.60
N PHE A 118 9.73 22.63 13.01
CA PHE A 118 9.00 22.19 11.83
C PHE A 118 7.51 22.01 12.13
N ALA A 119 7.16 21.34 13.22
CA ALA A 119 5.76 21.14 13.60
C ALA A 119 5.02 22.46 13.80
N GLN A 120 5.64 23.44 14.47
CA GLN A 120 5.05 24.74 14.74
C GLN A 120 4.91 25.62 13.50
N ASN A 121 5.93 25.67 12.65
CA ASN A 121 5.94 26.59 11.52
C ASN A 121 5.26 26.03 10.26
N GLU A 122 5.24 24.71 10.08
CA GLU A 122 4.77 24.07 8.85
C GLU A 122 3.50 23.24 9.03
N LEU A 123 3.37 22.47 10.12
CA LEU A 123 2.25 21.54 10.30
C LEU A 123 1.09 22.15 11.09
N ALA A 124 1.37 22.96 12.11
CA ALA A 124 0.33 23.58 12.93
C ALA A 124 -0.63 24.48 12.12
N PRO A 125 -0.18 25.39 11.23
CA PRO A 125 -1.09 26.19 10.42
C PRO A 125 -1.99 25.33 9.53
N ARG A 126 -1.45 24.23 8.98
CA ARG A 126 -2.21 23.29 8.14
C ARG A 126 -3.25 22.49 8.94
N GLY A 127 -2.93 22.17 10.19
CA GLY A 127 -3.86 21.54 11.13
C GLY A 127 -4.98 22.48 11.58
N GLU A 128 -4.71 23.78 11.69
CA GLU A 128 -5.74 24.80 11.96
C GLU A 128 -6.69 24.97 10.77
N GLU A 129 -6.16 24.98 9.55
CA GLU A 129 -6.97 25.03 8.32
C GLU A 129 -7.80 23.76 8.11
N ASN A 130 -7.24 22.60 8.48
CA ASN A 130 -7.87 21.29 8.30
C ASN A 130 -7.83 20.49 9.62
N PRO A 131 -8.80 20.70 10.53
CA PRO A 131 -8.82 20.10 11.86
C PRO A 131 -8.80 18.56 11.87
N GLN A 132 -9.18 17.92 10.77
CA GLN A 132 -9.12 16.46 10.59
C GLN A 132 -7.70 15.89 10.74
N PHE A 133 -6.66 16.70 10.52
CA PHE A 133 -5.26 16.29 10.61
C PHE A 133 -4.68 16.40 12.03
N LEU A 134 -5.31 17.17 12.92
CA LEU A 134 -4.82 17.41 14.27
C LEU A 134 -4.67 16.13 15.11
N PRO A 135 -5.63 15.18 15.11
CA PRO A 135 -5.49 13.96 15.89
C PRO A 135 -4.26 13.14 15.50
N GLU A 136 -3.93 13.10 14.22
CA GLU A 136 -2.75 12.37 13.74
C GLU A 136 -1.46 13.13 14.05
N LEU A 137 -1.45 14.45 13.91
CA LEU A 137 -0.32 15.29 14.29
C LEU A 137 0.00 15.16 15.79
N GLU A 138 -1.02 15.20 16.64
CA GLU A 138 -0.88 15.02 18.10
C GLU A 138 -0.27 13.67 18.45
N ARG A 139 -0.68 12.60 17.75
CA ARG A 139 -0.11 11.25 17.94
C ARG A 139 1.37 11.20 17.56
N VAL A 140 1.78 11.82 16.46
CA VAL A 140 3.19 11.88 16.08
C VAL A 140 3.99 12.73 17.08
N MET A 141 3.45 13.86 17.53
CA MET A 141 4.09 14.73 18.53
C MET A 141 4.22 14.05 19.90
N ALA A 142 3.30 13.15 20.26
CA ALA A 142 3.39 12.38 21.49
C ALA A 142 4.65 11.48 21.56
N LEU A 143 5.29 11.16 20.43
CA LEU A 143 6.58 10.46 20.41
C LEU A 143 7.69 11.27 21.10
N LEU A 144 7.62 12.61 21.08
CA LEU A 144 8.58 13.50 21.72
C LEU A 144 8.48 13.50 23.25
N ALA A 145 7.39 12.98 23.82
CA ALA A 145 7.21 12.90 25.27
C ALA A 145 8.05 11.76 25.91
N PHE A 146 8.66 10.90 25.10
CA PHE A 146 9.46 9.76 25.54
C PHE A 146 10.95 10.07 25.31
N GLU A 147 11.80 9.70 26.27
CA GLU A 147 13.27 9.82 26.12
C GLU A 147 13.78 9.05 24.90
N ASN A 148 13.19 7.87 24.66
CA ASN A 148 13.38 7.09 23.45
C ASN A 148 12.01 6.94 22.74
N PRO A 149 11.83 7.52 21.54
CA PRO A 149 10.58 7.43 20.79
C PRO A 149 10.10 5.99 20.52
N ARG A 150 11.00 5.00 20.54
CA ARG A 150 10.63 3.58 20.34
C ARG A 150 9.98 2.91 21.54
N ASP A 151 10.08 3.52 22.72
CA ASP A 151 9.43 3.00 23.92
C ASP A 151 7.96 3.45 24.00
N SER A 152 7.55 4.33 23.07
CA SER A 152 6.18 4.81 22.95
C SER A 152 5.24 3.70 22.47
N PRO A 153 3.97 3.66 22.94
CA PRO A 153 2.93 2.82 22.33
C PRO A 153 2.66 3.18 20.86
N LEU A 154 3.19 4.31 20.39
CA LEU A 154 3.06 4.79 19.02
C LEU A 154 4.33 4.53 18.18
N ALA A 155 5.23 3.68 18.65
CA ALA A 155 6.48 3.34 17.96
C ALA A 155 6.27 2.81 16.53
N SER A 156 5.07 2.31 16.19
CA SER A 156 4.72 1.87 14.83
C SER A 156 4.87 2.96 13.77
N PHE A 157 4.75 4.25 14.13
CA PHE A 157 5.05 5.35 13.21
C PHE A 157 6.52 5.39 12.79
N LEU A 158 7.42 4.82 13.61
CA LEU A 158 8.85 4.74 13.34
C LEU A 158 9.24 3.50 12.53
N ASP A 159 8.28 2.64 12.16
CA ASP A 159 8.54 1.44 11.38
C ASP A 159 8.63 1.73 9.88
N ALA A 160 9.18 0.76 9.14
CA ALA A 160 9.24 0.82 7.68
C ALA A 160 7.84 0.79 7.04
N ALA A 161 6.85 0.21 7.71
CA ALA A 161 5.46 0.17 7.26
C ALA A 161 4.87 1.57 7.06
N GLN A 162 5.17 2.51 7.96
CA GLN A 162 4.70 3.90 7.84
C GLN A 162 5.29 4.58 6.59
N ARG A 163 6.59 4.40 6.31
CA ARG A 163 7.21 4.90 5.07
C ARG A 163 6.61 4.26 3.83
N HIS A 164 6.31 2.97 3.89
CA HIS A 164 5.69 2.25 2.79
C HIS A 164 4.31 2.83 2.46
N GLN A 165 3.51 3.13 3.48
CA GLN A 165 2.20 3.75 3.33
C GLN A 165 2.29 5.10 2.62
N THR A 166 3.12 6.03 3.13
CA THR A 166 3.31 7.35 2.51
C THR A 166 3.84 7.23 1.08
N ALA A 167 4.73 6.27 0.80
CA ALA A 167 5.24 6.05 -0.54
C ALA A 167 4.18 5.48 -1.51
N SER A 168 3.28 4.63 -1.01
CA SER A 168 2.16 4.10 -1.79
C SER A 168 1.17 5.22 -2.15
N GLU A 169 0.84 6.09 -1.19
CA GLU A 169 -0.04 7.25 -1.43
C GLU A 169 0.54 8.22 -2.46
N LEU A 170 1.83 8.56 -2.36
CA LEU A 170 2.49 9.39 -3.37
C LEU A 170 2.47 8.72 -4.75
N ASN A 171 2.76 7.42 -4.81
CA ASN A 171 2.73 6.67 -6.07
C ASN A 171 1.32 6.65 -6.69
N ALA A 172 0.27 6.44 -5.90
CA ALA A 172 -1.12 6.47 -6.35
C ALA A 172 -1.52 7.86 -6.88
N ALA A 173 -1.02 8.94 -6.28
CA ALA A 173 -1.24 10.30 -6.76
C ALA A 173 -0.47 10.61 -8.06
N ILE A 174 0.74 10.07 -8.23
CA ILE A 174 1.49 10.23 -9.49
C ILE A 174 0.79 9.46 -10.63
N LEU A 175 0.28 8.27 -10.35
CA LEU A 175 -0.53 7.52 -11.32
C LEU A 175 -1.81 8.30 -11.70
N ALA A 176 -2.41 9.00 -10.73
CA ALA A 176 -3.56 9.88 -10.94
C ALA A 176 -3.31 10.95 -11.98
N SER A 177 -2.25 11.72 -11.77
CA SER A 177 -1.93 12.86 -12.62
C SER A 177 -1.57 12.42 -14.04
N GLN A 178 -1.07 11.20 -14.20
CA GLN A 178 -0.73 10.60 -15.49
C GLN A 178 -1.92 9.90 -16.19
N CYS A 179 -3.14 9.98 -15.63
CA CYS A 179 -4.33 9.27 -16.11
C CYS A 179 -4.13 7.74 -16.21
N GLN A 180 -3.27 7.17 -15.38
CA GLN A 180 -3.03 5.73 -15.30
C GLN A 180 -3.89 5.12 -14.19
N SER A 181 -4.25 3.84 -14.32
CA SER A 181 -4.97 3.13 -13.26
C SER A 181 -4.18 3.17 -11.95
N HIS A 182 -4.81 3.65 -10.88
CA HIS A 182 -4.14 3.93 -9.61
C HIS A 182 -3.98 2.71 -8.70
N ALA A 183 -4.82 1.70 -8.88
CA ALA A 183 -4.86 0.52 -8.04
C ALA A 183 -4.49 -0.73 -8.85
N PRO A 184 -3.61 -1.59 -8.34
CA PRO A 184 -3.29 -2.84 -9.01
C PRO A 184 -4.48 -3.80 -8.96
N SER A 185 -4.68 -4.55 -10.04
CA SER A 185 -5.79 -5.50 -10.17
C SER A 185 -5.69 -6.66 -9.17
N LEU A 186 -4.47 -7.04 -8.76
CA LEU A 186 -4.23 -8.22 -7.94
C LEU A 186 -4.86 -8.11 -6.53
N PRO A 187 -4.62 -7.05 -5.72
CA PRO A 187 -5.32 -6.87 -4.44
C PRO A 187 -6.85 -6.88 -4.56
N GLY A 188 -7.40 -6.26 -5.61
CA GLY A 188 -8.84 -6.27 -5.87
C GLY A 188 -9.40 -7.69 -6.11
N LEU A 189 -8.66 -8.52 -6.85
CA LEU A 189 -9.00 -9.93 -7.06
C LEU A 189 -8.92 -10.74 -5.77
N LEU A 190 -7.92 -10.49 -4.93
CA LEU A 190 -7.78 -11.17 -3.62
C LEU A 190 -8.90 -10.78 -2.65
N ALA A 191 -9.28 -9.50 -2.62
CA ALA A 191 -10.42 -9.04 -1.82
C ALA A 191 -11.73 -9.67 -2.30
N MET A 192 -11.94 -9.75 -3.63
CA MET A 192 -13.11 -10.40 -4.22
C MET A 192 -13.15 -11.90 -3.90
N LEU A 193 -11.99 -12.57 -3.90
CA LEU A 193 -11.88 -13.96 -3.48
C LEU A 193 -12.30 -14.12 -2.01
N GLY A 194 -11.73 -13.33 -1.10
CA GLY A 194 -12.08 -13.37 0.33
C GLY A 194 -13.58 -13.14 0.56
N TRP A 195 -14.16 -12.14 -0.11
CA TRP A 195 -15.60 -11.88 -0.07
C TRP A 195 -16.41 -13.07 -0.60
N SER A 196 -16.03 -13.64 -1.75
CA SER A 196 -16.75 -14.79 -2.33
C SER A 196 -16.70 -16.03 -1.44
N GLN A 197 -15.58 -16.30 -0.77
CA GLN A 197 -15.46 -17.39 0.19
C GLN A 197 -16.39 -17.17 1.39
N ALA A 198 -16.46 -15.94 1.92
CA ALA A 198 -17.38 -15.58 2.99
C ALA A 198 -18.87 -15.74 2.57
N GLN A 199 -19.22 -15.40 1.32
CA GLN A 199 -20.58 -15.60 0.83
C GLN A 199 -20.93 -17.07 0.57
N LEU A 200 -19.95 -17.88 0.14
CA LEU A 200 -20.13 -19.32 -0.08
C LEU A 200 -20.29 -20.07 1.25
N SER A 201 -19.59 -19.66 2.31
CA SER A 201 -19.63 -20.34 3.61
C SER A 201 -20.98 -20.23 4.32
N GLU A 202 -21.79 -19.23 3.97
CA GLU A 202 -23.20 -19.15 4.41
C GLU A 202 -24.09 -20.23 3.79
N ARG A 203 -23.68 -20.83 2.67
CA ARG A 203 -24.53 -21.72 1.84
C ARG A 203 -24.02 -23.16 1.80
N CYS A 204 -22.71 -23.36 1.76
CA CYS A 204 -22.09 -24.68 1.69
C CYS A 204 -20.81 -24.77 2.53
N SER A 205 -20.44 -26.00 2.85
CA SER A 205 -19.14 -26.35 3.42
C SER A 205 -18.20 -26.75 2.27
N PHE A 206 -17.06 -26.09 2.16
CA PHE A 206 -16.12 -26.26 1.04
C PHE A 206 -14.68 -25.93 1.46
N PRO A 207 -13.66 -26.39 0.72
CA PRO A 207 -12.27 -26.02 0.99
C PRO A 207 -12.01 -24.53 0.74
N HIS A 208 -11.29 -23.88 1.65
CA HIS A 208 -10.97 -22.45 1.56
C HIS A 208 -9.51 -22.25 1.16
N LEU A 209 -9.24 -21.31 0.27
CA LEU A 209 -7.87 -20.90 -0.03
C LEU A 209 -7.36 -19.98 1.09
N ASN A 210 -6.24 -20.36 1.70
CA ASN A 210 -5.47 -19.47 2.56
C ASN A 210 -4.68 -18.49 1.70
N LEU A 211 -4.96 -17.19 1.80
CA LEU A 211 -4.31 -16.17 0.98
C LEU A 211 -2.83 -15.95 1.33
N SER A 212 -2.41 -16.30 2.54
CA SER A 212 -1.03 -16.14 3.01
C SER A 212 -0.13 -17.28 2.55
N THR A 213 -0.64 -18.51 2.51
CA THR A 213 0.13 -19.70 2.10
C THR A 213 -0.15 -20.15 0.67
N GLY A 214 -1.30 -19.77 0.10
CA GLY A 214 -1.78 -20.25 -1.19
C GLY A 214 -2.30 -21.69 -1.15
N GLU A 215 -2.48 -22.27 0.04
CA GLU A 215 -2.93 -23.65 0.21
C GLU A 215 -4.45 -23.73 0.37
N LEU A 216 -5.06 -24.76 -0.20
CA LEU A 216 -6.46 -25.11 0.04
C LEU A 216 -6.56 -25.84 1.38
N LEU A 217 -7.25 -25.23 2.33
CA LEU A 217 -7.50 -25.78 3.65
C LEU A 217 -8.90 -26.43 3.69
N PRO A 218 -9.05 -27.59 4.36
CA PRO A 218 -10.35 -28.17 4.59
C PRO A 218 -11.18 -27.28 5.52
N ASP A 219 -12.49 -27.24 5.30
CA ASP A 219 -13.46 -26.40 6.04
C ASP A 219 -13.42 -26.57 7.57
N SER A 220 -12.86 -27.69 8.06
CA SER A 220 -12.73 -28.00 9.49
C SER A 220 -11.57 -27.30 10.20
N GLU A 221 -10.62 -26.71 9.49
CA GLU A 221 -9.36 -26.17 10.07
C GLU A 221 -9.35 -24.65 10.26
N MET A 222 -10.48 -23.97 9.98
CA MET A 222 -10.57 -22.53 10.22
C MET A 222 -10.93 -22.25 11.69
N GLU A 223 -9.93 -21.94 12.51
CA GLU A 223 -10.15 -20.99 13.59
C GLU A 223 -10.66 -19.70 12.92
N ARG A 224 -11.87 -19.26 13.28
CA ARG A 224 -12.45 -18.01 12.77
C ARG A 224 -11.62 -16.86 13.31
N ASP A 225 -10.52 -16.55 12.64
CA ASP A 225 -9.77 -15.35 12.92
C ASP A 225 -10.48 -14.18 12.24
N ASP A 226 -11.53 -13.68 12.92
CA ASP A 226 -12.32 -12.51 12.53
C ASP A 226 -11.47 -11.22 12.43
N SER A 227 -10.18 -11.28 12.75
CA SER A 227 -9.24 -10.15 12.69
C SER A 227 -8.82 -9.76 11.26
N GLN A 228 -8.92 -10.65 10.26
CA GLN A 228 -8.50 -10.35 8.88
C GLN A 228 -9.56 -9.65 8.03
N ILE A 229 -10.83 -9.65 8.46
CA ILE A 229 -11.93 -9.04 7.69
C ILE A 229 -12.03 -7.52 7.95
N LEU A 230 -11.50 -7.02 9.06
CA LEU A 230 -11.66 -5.62 9.47
C LEU A 230 -10.61 -4.65 8.91
N SER A 231 -9.52 -5.13 8.30
CA SER A 231 -8.51 -4.24 7.69
C SER A 231 -8.79 -3.89 6.23
N ALA A 232 -9.75 -4.54 5.57
CA ALA A 232 -10.06 -4.29 4.15
C ALA A 232 -11.10 -3.17 3.92
N ASN A 233 -11.66 -2.59 4.99
CA ASN A 233 -12.68 -1.54 4.90
C ASN A 233 -12.16 -0.13 5.26
N ASN A 234 -10.86 0.02 5.51
CA ASN A 234 -10.21 1.32 5.75
C ASN A 234 -8.85 1.38 5.00
N MET A 235 -8.88 1.42 3.67
CA MET A 235 -7.85 2.01 2.81
C MET A 235 -8.49 2.48 1.51
#